data_AF-A0A8T7DNH2-F1
#
_entry.id   AF-A0A8T7DNH2-F1
#
_cell.length_a   1.000
_cell.length_b   1.000
_cell.length_c   1.000
_cell.angle_alpha   90.00
_cell.angle_beta   90.00
_cell.angle_gamma   90.00
#
_symmetry.space_group_name_H-M   'P 1'
#
loop_
_entity.id
_entity.type
_entity.pdbx_description
1 polymer ?
#
loop_
_entity_poly.entity_id
_entity_poly.type
_entity_poly.pdbx_seq_one_letter_code
_entity_poly.pdbx_strand_id
1 'polypeptide(L)'
;MKRILINAVQKEEIRVAMVDGQQLYDLDIEIPSQEQKKANVYKGKITRIEPSLEAAFVDYGAERHGFLPFKEISRNYFSEEALKAQGRPDI
;
A
#
# COMPACT_ATOMS: atom_id res chain seq x y z
N MET A 1 11.29 16.09 -27.70
CA MET A 1 10.20 15.10 -27.63
C MET A 1 10.45 14.23 -26.41
N LYS A 2 9.50 14.21 -25.48
CA LYS A 2 9.61 13.45 -24.24
C LYS A 2 9.34 11.96 -24.50
N ARG A 3 10.22 11.09 -23.98
CA ARG A 3 10.18 9.64 -24.16
C ARG A 3 10.51 8.93 -22.85
N ILE A 4 9.95 7.74 -22.69
CA ILE A 4 10.29 6.80 -21.63
C ILE A 4 11.06 5.65 -22.29
N LEU A 5 12.26 5.35 -21.77
CA LEU A 5 13.11 4.25 -22.23
C LEU A 5 13.15 3.19 -21.12
N ILE A 6 12.81 1.95 -21.46
CA ILE A 6 12.79 0.83 -20.52
C ILE A 6 13.84 -0.19 -20.97
N ASN A 7 14.77 -0.53 -20.08
CA ASN A 7 15.75 -1.59 -20.30
C ASN A 7 15.58 -2.68 -19.22
N ALA A 8 15.16 -3.86 -19.67
CA ALA A 8 14.92 -5.03 -18.83
C ALA A 8 15.62 -6.29 -19.40
N VAL A 9 16.76 -6.12 -20.09
CA VAL A 9 17.53 -7.25 -20.63
C VAL A 9 18.26 -8.00 -19.51
N GLN A 10 18.81 -7.26 -18.54
CA GLN A 10 19.43 -7.82 -17.34
C GLN A 10 18.33 -8.28 -16.36
N LYS A 11 18.50 -9.43 -15.73
CA LYS A 11 17.54 -9.92 -14.74
C LYS A 11 17.81 -9.33 -13.36
N GLU A 12 18.99 -8.77 -13.17
CA GLU A 12 19.48 -8.22 -11.91
C GLU A 12 19.03 -6.77 -11.70
N GLU A 13 18.68 -6.06 -12.78
CA GLU A 13 18.23 -4.68 -12.74
C GLU A 13 17.22 -4.39 -13.86
N ILE A 14 16.23 -3.56 -13.55
CA ILE A 14 15.36 -2.91 -14.53
C ILE A 14 15.66 -1.42 -14.48
N ARG A 15 15.85 -0.79 -15.65
CA ARG A 15 16.17 0.63 -15.75
C ARG A 15 15.08 1.35 -16.53
N VAL A 16 14.54 2.41 -15.95
CA VAL A 16 13.55 3.28 -16.58
C VAL A 16 14.10 4.70 -16.63
N ALA A 17 14.25 5.24 -17.83
CA ALA A 17 14.78 6.58 -18.05
C ALA A 17 13.73 7.48 -18.71
N MET A 18 13.59 8.70 -18.20
CA MET A 18 12.80 9.75 -18.84
C MET A 18 13.73 10.74 -19.53
N VAL A 19 13.51 10.92 -20.84
CA VAL A 19 14.37 11.75 -21.70
C VAL A 19 13.55 12.77 -22.48
N ASP A 20 14.09 13.96 -22.69
CA ASP A 20 13.59 14.92 -23.67
C ASP A 20 14.63 15.09 -24.78
N GLY A 21 14.32 14.57 -25.98
CA GLY A 21 15.33 14.47 -27.03
C GLY A 21 16.44 13.50 -26.61
N GLN A 22 17.65 14.00 -26.41
CA GLN A 22 18.81 13.24 -25.92
C GLN A 22 19.22 13.61 -24.48
N GLN A 23 18.47 14.51 -23.82
CA GLN A 23 18.74 14.89 -22.44
C GLN A 23 17.98 13.96 -21.49
N LEU A 24 18.73 13.30 -20.61
CA LEU A 24 18.20 12.55 -19.47
C LEU A 24 17.83 13.54 -18.36
N TYR A 25 16.64 13.40 -17.78
CA TYR A 25 16.24 14.21 -16.63
C TYR A 25 15.70 13.39 -15.45
N ASP A 26 15.37 12.11 -15.66
CA ASP A 26 15.06 11.19 -14.57
C ASP A 26 15.50 9.77 -14.92
N LEU A 27 15.93 9.02 -13.91
CA LEU A 27 16.42 7.66 -14.02
C LEU A 27 16.08 6.89 -12.76
N ASP A 28 15.28 5.84 -12.92
CA ASP A 28 14.95 4.89 -11.88
C ASP A 28 15.58 3.53 -12.20
N ILE A 29 16.16 2.89 -11.18
CA ILE A 29 16.80 1.58 -11.28
C ILE A 29 16.23 0.69 -10.20
N GLU A 30 15.50 -0.34 -10.62
CA GLU A 30 14.88 -1.31 -9.73
C GLU A 30 15.72 -2.58 -9.68
N ILE A 31 16.11 -2.98 -8.46
CA ILE A 31 16.84 -4.22 -8.20
C ILE A 31 15.84 -5.22 -7.59
N PRO A 32 15.58 -6.38 -8.23
CA PRO A 32 14.54 -7.32 -7.80
C PRO A 32 14.71 -7.91 -6.39
N SER A 33 15.90 -7.78 -5.78
CA SER A 33 16.17 -8.30 -4.44
C SER A 33 15.47 -7.52 -3.31
N GLN A 34 14.97 -6.31 -3.58
CA GLN A 34 14.22 -5.51 -2.62
C GLN A 34 12.80 -5.25 -3.12
N GLU A 35 11.89 -6.19 -2.87
CA GLU A 35 10.48 -6.01 -3.18
C GLU A 35 9.89 -4.85 -2.34
N GLN A 36 9.54 -3.74 -3.01
CA GLN A 36 8.90 -2.60 -2.37
C GLN A 36 7.43 -2.93 -2.11
N LYS A 37 7.07 -3.19 -0.85
CA LYS A 37 5.68 -3.46 -0.44
C LYS A 37 4.90 -2.22 -0.04
N LYS A 38 5.57 -1.06 0.04
CA LYS A 38 4.96 0.20 0.44
C LYS A 38 3.93 0.64 -0.60
N ALA A 39 2.79 1.14 -0.15
CA ALA A 39 1.67 1.61 -0.98
C ALA A 39 0.98 0.52 -1.83
N ASN A 40 1.31 -0.76 -1.65
CA ASN A 40 0.55 -1.85 -2.23
C ASN A 40 -0.87 -1.91 -1.62
N VAL A 41 -1.83 -2.34 -2.44
CA VAL A 41 -3.23 -2.50 -2.03
C VAL A 41 -3.58 -3.97 -2.04
N TYR A 42 -4.10 -4.46 -0.91
CA TYR A 42 -4.46 -5.86 -0.71
C TYR A 42 -5.93 -6.00 -0.30
N LYS A 43 -6.53 -7.14 -0.64
CA LYS A 43 -7.78 -7.59 -0.01
C LYS A 43 -7.41 -8.50 1.17
N GLY A 44 -7.52 -7.97 2.38
CA GLY A 44 -7.22 -8.70 3.61
C GLY A 44 -8.46 -9.17 4.37
N LYS A 45 -8.26 -10.09 5.32
CA LYS A 45 -9.27 -10.56 6.26
C LYS A 45 -8.92 -10.09 7.67
N ILE A 46 -9.90 -9.55 8.41
CA ILE A 46 -9.71 -9.23 9.83
C ILE A 46 -9.53 -10.54 10.61
N THR A 47 -8.44 -10.62 11.38
CA THR A 47 -8.08 -11.82 12.15
C THR A 47 -8.37 -11.67 13.64
N ARG A 48 -8.12 -10.49 14.20
CA ARG A 48 -8.44 -10.15 15.58
C ARG A 48 -8.71 -8.66 15.70
N ILE A 49 -9.54 -8.30 16.68
CA ILE A 49 -9.86 -6.93 17.07
C ILE A 49 -9.29 -6.74 18.48
N GLU A 50 -8.56 -5.65 18.69
CA GLU A 50 -7.90 -5.33 19.96
C GLU A 50 -8.37 -3.95 20.45
N PRO A 51 -9.45 -3.88 21.25
CA PRO A 51 -10.00 -2.60 21.74
C PRO A 51 -8.99 -1.80 22.57
N SER A 52 -8.15 -2.47 23.35
CA SER A 52 -7.07 -1.85 24.14
C SER A 52 -6.08 -1.06 23.29
N LEU A 53 -5.93 -1.41 22.01
CA LEU A 53 -5.05 -0.74 21.05
C LEU A 53 -5.83 0.18 20.09
N GLU A 54 -7.16 0.25 20.21
CA GLU A 54 -8.07 0.84 19.23
C GLU A 54 -7.72 0.40 17.79
N ALA A 55 -7.54 -0.91 17.58
CA ALA A 55 -7.03 -1.43 16.30
C ALA A 55 -7.54 -2.84 15.96
N ALA A 56 -7.39 -3.21 14.70
CA ALA A 56 -7.62 -4.55 14.19
C ALA A 56 -6.36 -5.08 13.49
N PHE A 57 -6.16 -6.39 13.54
CA PHE A 57 -5.09 -7.05 12.78
C PHE A 57 -5.65 -7.72 11.54
N VAL A 58 -4.99 -7.48 10.41
CA VAL A 58 -5.42 -7.89 9.07
C VAL A 58 -4.45 -8.94 8.53
N ASP A 59 -4.95 -10.12 8.16
CA ASP A 59 -4.21 -11.03 7.30
C ASP A 59 -4.38 -10.57 5.85
N TYR A 60 -3.27 -10.14 5.25
CA TYR A 60 -3.19 -9.71 3.85
C TYR A 60 -2.26 -10.61 3.01
N GLY A 61 -1.93 -11.81 3.51
CA GLY A 61 -1.08 -12.80 2.83
C GLY A 61 0.42 -12.70 3.17
N ALA A 62 0.80 -11.92 4.18
CA ALA A 62 2.17 -11.87 4.70
C ALA A 62 2.33 -12.76 5.95
N GLU A 63 3.57 -13.13 6.28
CA GLU A 63 3.89 -13.94 7.48
C GLU A 63 3.40 -13.28 8.78
N ARG A 64 3.43 -11.94 8.85
CA ARG A 64 2.93 -11.17 9.97
C ARG A 64 1.68 -10.42 9.56
N HIS A 65 0.66 -10.46 10.42
CA HIS A 65 -0.56 -9.70 10.19
C HIS A 65 -0.28 -8.19 10.25
N GLY A 66 -0.97 -7.46 9.39
CA GLY A 66 -0.91 -6.01 9.34
C GLY A 66 -1.66 -5.41 10.51
N PHE A 67 -1.21 -4.23 10.95
CA PHE A 67 -1.87 -3.45 11.99
C PHE A 67 -2.71 -2.36 11.33
N LEU A 68 -4.02 -2.37 11.59
CA LEU A 68 -4.98 -1.38 11.08
C LEU A 68 -5.57 -0.60 12.25
N PRO A 69 -5.11 0.64 12.51
CA PRO A 69 -5.68 1.50 13.54
C PRO A 69 -7.13 1.85 13.20
N PHE A 70 -7.99 1.95 14.22
CA PHE A 70 -9.40 2.30 14.03
C PHE A 70 -9.61 3.63 13.30
N LYS A 71 -8.76 4.63 13.59
CA LYS A 71 -8.79 5.95 12.94
C LYS A 71 -8.54 5.92 11.42
N GLU A 72 -7.94 4.85 10.90
CA GLU A 72 -7.64 4.67 9.47
C GLU A 72 -8.75 3.89 8.74
N ILE A 73 -9.81 3.47 9.45
CA ILE A 73 -10.94 2.75 8.85
C ILE A 73 -11.91 3.75 8.23
N SER A 74 -12.18 3.59 6.93
CA SER A 74 -13.19 4.40 6.24
C SER A 74 -14.59 4.14 6.82
N ARG A 75 -15.37 5.21 6.96
CA ARG A 75 -16.78 5.17 7.41
C ARG A 75 -17.66 4.25 6.56
N ASN A 76 -17.27 3.99 5.31
CA ASN A 76 -18.00 3.08 4.43
C ASN A 76 -17.99 1.62 4.93
N TYR A 77 -17.07 1.27 5.84
CA TYR A 77 -17.02 -0.06 6.47
C TYR A 77 -17.78 -0.13 7.79
N PHE A 78 -18.39 0.96 8.25
CA PHE A 78 -19.18 0.96 9.48
C PHE A 78 -20.61 0.51 9.20
N SER A 79 -21.25 -0.13 10.18
CA SER A 79 -22.66 -0.48 10.07
C SER A 79 -23.55 0.78 10.09
N GLU A 80 -24.77 0.68 9.57
CA GLU A 80 -25.71 1.81 9.59
C GLU A 80 -26.00 2.28 11.01
N GLU A 81 -26.05 1.36 11.99
CA GLU A 81 -26.28 1.68 13.40
C GLU A 81 -25.11 2.50 13.97
N ALA A 82 -23.88 2.11 13.66
CA ALA A 82 -22.68 2.83 14.07
C ALA A 82 -22.60 4.23 13.45
N LEU A 83 -23.13 4.42 12.24
CA LEU A 83 -23.21 5.72 11.58
C LEU A 83 -24.33 6.62 12.14
N LYS A 84 -25.44 6.02 12.62
CA LYS A 84 -26.58 6.73 13.23
C LYS A 84 -26.32 7.08 14.71
N ALA A 85 -25.42 6.37 15.38
CA ALA A 85 -25.02 6.67 16.75
C ALA A 85 -24.39 8.08 16.82
N GLN A 86 -24.95 8.97 17.64
CA GLN A 86 -24.35 10.27 17.94
C GLN A 86 -23.15 10.06 18.87
N GLY A 87 -21.98 9.78 18.31
CA GLY A 87 -20.74 9.55 19.06
C GLY A 87 -19.59 9.08 18.19
N ARG A 88 -18.39 8.97 18.76
CA ARG A 88 -17.29 8.21 18.13
C ARG A 88 -17.71 6.75 18.16
N PRO A 89 -17.76 6.03 17.02
CA PRO A 89 -18.07 4.60 17.05
C PRO A 89 -16.95 3.88 17.80
N ASP A 90 -17.33 3.01 18.72
CA ASP A 90 -16.39 2.23 19.53
C ASP A 90 -16.10 0.88 18.86
N ILE A 91 -14.92 0.32 19.11
CA ILE A 91 -14.47 -0.99 18.61
C ILE A 91 -14.49 -2.06 19.69
#